data_AF-A0A970YII2-F1
#
_entry.id   AF-A0A970YII2-F1
#
_cell.length_a   1.000
_cell.length_b   1.000
_cell.length_c   1.000
_cell.angle_alpha   90.00
_cell.angle_beta   90.00
_cell.angle_gamma   90.00
#
_symmetry.space_group_name_H-M   'P 1'
#
loop_
_entity.id
_entity.type
_entity.pdbx_description
1 polymer ?
#
loop_
_entity_poly.entity_id
_entity_poly.type
_entity_poly.pdbx_seq_one_letter_code
_entity_poly.pdbx_strand_id
1 'polypeptide(L)'
;MFIEITKAEMPEWIKNPGEFNVRDVLKDSMYYPACGHDGHPVEYFLGNVYSFVYVDYSISRENLLEEIAGRGFRGYRVLRQLSISEGQLTPNGWRIRVTPNSAEYHEPDQYSDIFEKPFAEWFIFERTEEYD
;
A
#
# COMPACT_ATOMS: atom_id res chain seq x y z
N MET A 1 -20.56 -26.06 0.67
CA MET A 1 -21.20 -25.22 -0.36
C MET A 1 -20.42 -23.92 -0.37
N PHE A 2 -19.66 -23.65 -1.43
CA PHE A 2 -19.00 -22.36 -1.59
C PHE A 2 -20.04 -21.38 -2.14
N ILE A 3 -20.19 -20.25 -1.48
CA ILE A 3 -21.10 -19.18 -1.91
C ILE A 3 -20.33 -18.39 -2.97
N GLU A 4 -20.98 -18.13 -4.10
CA GLU A 4 -20.43 -17.25 -5.12
C GLU A 4 -20.25 -15.86 -4.50
N ILE A 5 -19.01 -15.38 -4.47
CA ILE A 5 -18.71 -14.06 -3.94
C ILE A 5 -19.11 -13.06 -5.02
N THR A 6 -20.08 -12.20 -4.74
CA THR A 6 -20.43 -11.08 -5.62
C THR A 6 -19.19 -10.23 -5.86
N LYS A 7 -18.78 -10.14 -7.13
CA LYS A 7 -17.65 -9.33 -7.55
C LYS A 7 -17.94 -7.87 -7.23
N ALA A 8 -17.06 -7.22 -6.47
CA ALA A 8 -17.15 -5.78 -6.25
C ALA A 8 -16.95 -5.06 -7.60
N GLU A 9 -17.78 -4.07 -7.90
CA GLU A 9 -17.51 -3.19 -9.03
C GLU A 9 -16.36 -2.23 -8.66
N MET A 10 -15.44 -2.00 -9.60
CA MET A 10 -14.41 -0.99 -9.41
C MET A 10 -15.06 0.39 -9.21
N PRO A 11 -14.79 1.09 -8.09
CA PRO A 11 -15.29 2.44 -7.86
C PRO A 11 -14.88 3.40 -8.97
N GLU A 12 -15.76 4.34 -9.33
CA GLU A 12 -15.52 5.27 -10.44
C GLU A 12 -14.25 6.13 -10.23
N TRP A 13 -13.96 6.47 -8.98
CA TRP A 13 -12.76 7.21 -8.61
C TRP A 13 -11.46 6.41 -8.84
N ILE A 14 -11.52 5.07 -8.80
CA ILE A 14 -10.39 4.17 -9.08
C ILE A 14 -10.20 3.99 -10.60
N LYS A 15 -11.29 3.95 -11.36
CA LYS A 15 -11.24 3.90 -12.84
C LYS A 15 -10.60 5.15 -13.44
N ASN A 16 -10.90 6.31 -12.86
CA ASN A 16 -10.40 7.61 -13.28
C ASN A 16 -9.69 8.31 -12.10
N PRO A 17 -8.53 7.79 -11.66
CA PRO A 17 -7.85 8.29 -10.48
C PRO A 17 -7.30 9.69 -10.77
N GLY A 18 -7.87 10.69 -10.11
CA GLY A 18 -7.46 12.10 -10.20
C GLY A 18 -6.13 12.36 -9.49
N GLU A 19 -6.01 13.56 -8.91
CA GLU A 19 -4.91 13.87 -7.98
C GLU A 19 -5.03 13.02 -6.71
N PHE A 20 -3.89 12.77 -6.06
CA PHE A 20 -3.86 12.01 -4.81
C PHE A 20 -4.67 12.74 -3.72
N ASN A 21 -5.68 12.05 -3.19
CA ASN A 21 -6.43 12.48 -2.01
C ASN A 21 -6.37 11.37 -0.96
N VAL A 22 -5.72 11.67 0.18
CA VAL A 22 -5.53 10.69 1.25
C VAL A 22 -6.83 10.10 1.79
N ARG A 23 -7.93 10.87 1.80
CA ARG A 23 -9.22 10.38 2.29
C ARG A 23 -9.84 9.38 1.32
N ASP A 24 -9.74 9.66 0.03
CA ASP A 24 -10.29 8.78 -1.01
C ASP A 24 -9.47 7.50 -1.09
N VAL A 25 -8.14 7.64 -1.08
CA VAL A 25 -7.22 6.50 -1.05
C VAL A 25 -7.49 5.65 0.18
N LEU A 26 -7.50 6.19 1.41
CA LEU A 26 -7.67 5.35 2.60
C LEU A 26 -9.07 4.73 2.76
N LYS A 27 -10.10 5.22 2.06
CA LYS A 27 -11.47 4.72 2.24
C LYS A 27 -11.70 3.32 1.67
N ASP A 28 -11.25 3.09 0.44
CA ASP A 28 -11.44 1.82 -0.27
C ASP A 28 -10.10 1.12 -0.59
N SER A 29 -9.02 1.52 0.08
CA SER A 29 -7.72 0.83 -0.03
C SER A 29 -7.51 -0.19 1.07
N MET A 30 -6.77 -1.23 0.71
CA MET A 30 -6.07 -2.02 1.70
C MET A 30 -4.76 -1.34 2.09
N TYR A 31 -4.64 -0.98 3.37
CA TYR A 31 -3.38 -0.55 3.95
C TYR A 31 -2.56 -1.78 4.38
N TYR A 32 -1.33 -1.89 3.89
CA TYR A 32 -0.48 -3.05 4.10
C TYR A 32 0.90 -2.64 4.65
N PRO A 33 1.03 -2.50 5.99
CA PRO A 33 2.27 -2.14 6.63
C PRO A 33 3.20 -3.35 6.78
N ALA A 34 4.51 -3.11 6.78
CA ALA A 34 5.53 -4.16 6.83
C ALA A 34 5.28 -5.24 5.77
N CYS A 35 4.97 -4.78 4.55
CA CYS A 35 4.52 -5.62 3.45
C CYS A 35 5.59 -6.56 2.91
N GLY A 36 6.88 -6.25 3.09
CA GLY A 36 7.97 -6.89 2.37
C GLY A 36 7.65 -7.00 0.88
N HIS A 37 7.74 -8.21 0.34
CA HIS A 37 7.36 -8.53 -1.05
C HIS A 37 6.02 -9.29 -1.13
N ASP A 38 5.21 -9.22 -0.08
CA ASP A 38 4.04 -10.08 0.03
C ASP A 38 2.90 -9.60 -0.90
N GLY A 39 2.54 -10.48 -1.83
CA GLY A 39 1.44 -10.34 -2.78
C GLY A 39 0.15 -11.04 -2.36
N HIS A 40 0.15 -11.79 -1.26
CA HIS A 40 -1.00 -12.56 -0.79
C HIS A 40 -2.28 -11.73 -0.68
N PRO A 41 -2.26 -10.46 -0.24
CA PRO A 41 -3.47 -9.66 -0.27
C PRO A 41 -4.07 -9.56 -1.68
N VAL A 42 -3.27 -9.20 -2.70
CA VAL A 42 -3.73 -9.11 -4.08
C VAL A 42 -4.27 -10.46 -4.56
N GLU A 43 -3.61 -11.57 -4.20
CA GLU A 43 -4.06 -12.92 -4.55
C GLU A 43 -5.38 -13.29 -3.88
N TYR A 44 -5.54 -13.02 -2.59
CA TYR A 44 -6.69 -13.48 -1.80
C TYR A 44 -7.93 -12.61 -1.94
N PHE A 45 -7.79 -11.33 -2.32
CA PHE A 45 -8.95 -10.48 -2.59
C PHE A 45 -9.57 -10.71 -3.96
N LEU A 46 -8.93 -11.46 -4.86
CA LEU A 46 -9.52 -11.97 -6.11
C LEU A 46 -10.25 -10.88 -6.94
N GLY A 47 -9.66 -9.69 -7.05
CA GLY A 47 -10.24 -8.57 -7.79
C GLY A 47 -11.39 -7.84 -7.07
N ASN A 48 -11.65 -8.11 -5.78
CA ASN A 48 -12.64 -7.39 -4.98
C ASN A 48 -12.05 -6.21 -4.19
N VAL A 49 -10.73 -6.05 -4.22
CA VAL A 49 -10.01 -4.87 -3.76
C VAL A 49 -9.09 -4.45 -4.89
N TYR A 50 -9.12 -3.17 -5.23
CA TYR A 50 -8.37 -2.62 -6.35
C TYR A 50 -7.23 -1.70 -5.90
N SER A 51 -7.39 -1.07 -4.74
CA SER A 51 -6.50 -0.01 -4.25
C SER A 51 -5.67 -0.52 -3.07
N PHE A 52 -4.35 -0.37 -3.14
CA PHE A 52 -3.43 -0.92 -2.15
C PHE A 52 -2.36 0.09 -1.77
N VAL A 53 -2.16 0.29 -0.48
CA VAL A 53 -1.12 1.17 0.06
C VAL A 53 -0.07 0.29 0.74
N TYR A 54 1.05 0.09 0.07
CA TYR A 54 2.20 -0.66 0.56
C TYR A 54 3.10 0.28 1.36
N VAL A 55 3.38 -0.05 2.61
CA VAL A 55 4.23 0.77 3.50
C VAL A 55 5.26 -0.11 4.17
N ASP A 56 6.52 0.24 4.03
CA ASP A 56 7.61 -0.51 4.64
C ASP A 56 8.82 0.38 4.95
N TYR A 57 9.67 -0.16 5.82
CA TYR A 57 11.00 0.34 6.18
C TYR A 57 12.00 -0.81 6.42
N SER A 58 11.59 -2.07 6.27
CA SER A 58 12.44 -3.27 6.37
C SER A 58 13.03 -3.69 5.02
N ILE A 59 12.48 -3.17 3.92
CA ILE A 59 12.99 -3.31 2.56
C ILE A 59 13.07 -1.92 1.91
N SER A 60 13.86 -1.78 0.84
CA SER A 60 13.90 -0.53 0.10
C SER A 60 12.70 -0.39 -0.83
N ARG A 61 12.33 0.85 -1.12
CA ARG A 61 11.27 1.17 -2.08
C ARG A 61 11.59 0.56 -3.44
N GLU A 62 12.81 0.74 -3.91
CA GLU A 62 13.28 0.26 -5.21
C GLU A 62 13.13 -1.26 -5.33
N ASN A 63 13.45 -1.98 -4.27
CA ASN A 63 13.32 -3.43 -4.22
C ASN A 63 11.85 -3.88 -4.30
N LEU A 64 10.91 -3.19 -3.64
CA LEU A 64 9.47 -3.45 -3.85
C LEU A 64 9.06 -3.24 -5.31
N LEU A 65 9.51 -2.14 -5.94
CA LEU A 65 9.14 -1.82 -7.32
C LEU A 65 9.70 -2.84 -8.32
N GLU A 66 10.93 -3.29 -8.12
CA GLU A 66 11.57 -4.32 -8.93
C GLU A 66 10.81 -5.65 -8.84
N GLU A 67 10.39 -6.06 -7.64
CA GLU A 67 9.60 -7.28 -7.45
C GLU A 67 8.23 -7.19 -8.12
N ILE A 68 7.51 -6.06 -7.97
CA ILE A 68 6.21 -5.86 -8.60
C ILE A 68 6.34 -5.80 -10.13
N ALA A 69 7.37 -5.15 -10.67
CA ALA A 69 7.58 -5.04 -12.11
C ALA A 69 8.12 -6.34 -12.74
N GLY A 70 8.99 -7.05 -12.04
CA GLY A 70 9.66 -8.25 -12.53
C GLY A 70 8.81 -9.51 -12.36
N ARG A 71 8.38 -9.81 -11.12
CA ARG A 71 7.54 -10.97 -10.81
C ARG A 71 6.06 -10.66 -11.00
N GLY A 72 5.62 -9.52 -10.49
CA GLY A 72 4.22 -9.10 -10.49
C GLY A 72 3.28 -10.10 -9.81
N PHE A 73 1.99 -9.94 -10.07
CA PHE A 73 0.94 -10.82 -9.55
C PHE A 73 0.23 -11.50 -10.72
N ARG A 74 0.18 -12.82 -10.70
CA ARG A 74 -0.40 -13.61 -11.79
C ARG A 74 -1.87 -13.24 -11.98
N GLY A 75 -2.24 -12.90 -13.21
CA GLY A 75 -3.60 -12.51 -13.55
C GLY A 75 -3.97 -11.11 -13.10
N TYR A 76 -3.00 -10.26 -12.76
CA TYR A 76 -3.22 -8.85 -12.46
C TYR A 76 -2.31 -7.96 -13.29
N ARG A 77 -2.77 -6.73 -13.52
CA ARG A 77 -1.99 -5.64 -14.09
C ARG A 77 -2.02 -4.41 -13.18
N VAL A 78 -0.95 -3.62 -13.21
CA VAL A 78 -0.89 -2.31 -12.53
C VAL A 78 -1.58 -1.28 -13.42
N LEU A 79 -2.67 -0.68 -12.94
CA LEU A 79 -3.33 0.45 -13.60
C LEU A 79 -2.71 1.79 -13.21
N ARG A 80 -2.25 1.89 -11.95
CA ARG A 80 -1.60 3.08 -11.41
C ARG A 80 -0.60 2.69 -10.34
N GLN A 81 0.46 3.49 -10.28
CA GLN A 81 1.44 3.52 -9.21
C GLN A 81 1.75 4.98 -8.88
N LEU A 82 1.73 5.34 -7.60
CA LEU A 82 2.15 6.65 -7.11
C LEU A 82 2.90 6.51 -5.78
N SER A 83 4.01 7.24 -5.65
CA SER A 83 4.67 7.42 -4.36
C SER A 83 3.89 8.41 -3.51
N ILE A 84 3.69 8.08 -2.24
CA ILE A 84 3.02 8.96 -1.27
C ILE A 84 4.08 9.58 -0.37
N SER A 85 4.14 10.90 -0.39
CA SER A 85 4.99 11.67 0.54
C SER A 85 4.35 11.79 1.93
N GLU A 86 5.18 12.05 2.95
CA GLU A 86 4.71 12.35 4.30
C GLU A 86 3.68 13.50 4.29
N GLY A 87 3.95 14.59 3.55
CA GLY A 87 3.04 15.74 3.45
C GLY A 87 1.67 15.38 2.86
N GLN A 88 1.58 14.36 2.01
CA GLN A 88 0.31 13.86 1.48
C GLN A 88 -0.46 13.01 2.52
N LEU A 89 0.24 12.28 3.40
CA LEU A 89 -0.38 11.54 4.51
C LEU A 89 -0.80 12.47 5.65
N THR A 90 -0.05 13.56 5.85
CA THR A 90 -0.28 14.53 6.93
C THR A 90 -0.55 15.93 6.38
N PRO A 91 -1.62 16.15 5.60
CA PRO A 91 -1.86 17.43 4.94
C PRO A 91 -2.08 18.60 5.90
N ASN A 92 -2.44 18.32 7.16
CA ASN A 92 -2.61 19.31 8.22
C ASN A 92 -1.42 19.37 9.19
N GLY A 93 -0.27 18.81 8.81
CA GLY A 93 0.96 18.83 9.62
C GLY A 93 0.86 18.02 10.91
N TRP A 94 0.21 16.86 10.87
CA TRP A 94 0.21 15.94 12.00
C TRP A 94 1.65 15.60 12.38
N ARG A 95 1.96 15.70 13.67
CA ARG A 95 3.25 15.31 14.25
C ARG A 95 2.98 14.43 15.45
N ILE A 96 3.76 13.36 15.59
CA ILE A 96 3.73 12.51 16.77
C ILE A 96 4.04 13.39 17.99
N ARG A 97 3.07 13.48 18.92
CA ARG A 97 3.20 14.21 20.19
C ARG A 97 3.38 13.26 21.38
N VAL A 98 3.83 12.04 21.12
CA VAL A 98 4.17 11.10 22.18
C VAL A 98 5.63 11.37 22.53
N THR A 99 5.86 11.96 23.70
CA THR A 99 7.19 11.99 24.30
C THR A 99 7.30 10.71 25.11
N PRO A 100 8.15 9.73 24.74
CA PRO A 100 8.34 8.54 25.54
C PRO A 100 8.70 8.95 26.96
N ASN A 101 8.20 8.23 27.97
CA ASN A 101 8.68 8.45 29.32
C ASN A 101 10.18 8.03 29.40
N SER A 102 10.95 8.52 30.36
CA SER A 102 12.39 8.24 30.45
C SER A 102 12.75 6.75 30.62
N ALA A 103 11.80 5.89 31.00
CA ALA A 103 11.95 4.44 31.05
C ALA A 103 11.54 3.73 29.72
N GLU A 104 10.90 4.45 28.79
CA GLU A 104 10.56 4.05 27.42
C GLU A 104 11.49 4.70 26.38
N TYR A 105 12.49 5.48 26.84
CA TYR A 105 13.52 6.10 26.01
C TYR A 105 14.45 5.02 25.45
N HIS A 106 14.00 4.35 24.40
CA HIS A 106 14.89 3.99 23.32
C HIS A 106 15.16 5.25 22.52
N GLU A 107 16.41 5.50 22.10
CA GLU A 107 16.65 6.60 21.17
C GLU A 107 15.74 6.37 19.95
N PRO A 108 14.93 7.34 19.51
CA PRO A 108 13.96 7.14 18.43
C PRO A 108 14.59 6.56 17.14
N ASP A 109 15.89 6.80 16.98
CA ASP A 109 16.70 6.39 15.84
C ASP A 109 17.63 5.21 16.18
N GLN A 110 17.44 4.51 17.31
CA GLN A 110 18.29 3.40 17.74
C GLN A 110 18.39 2.27 16.71
N TYR A 111 17.43 2.20 15.80
CA TYR A 111 17.39 1.22 14.71
C TYR A 111 17.45 1.86 13.32
N SER A 112 17.73 3.16 13.19
CA SER A 112 17.79 3.84 11.89
C SER A 112 18.85 3.27 10.96
N ASP A 113 19.91 2.69 11.53
CA ASP A 113 21.01 2.08 10.77
C ASP A 113 20.70 0.65 10.32
N ILE A 114 19.62 0.05 10.84
CA ILE A 114 19.23 -1.34 10.58
C ILE A 114 18.06 -1.40 9.59
N PHE A 115 17.34 -0.30 9.43
CA PHE A 115 16.17 -0.19 8.58
C PHE A 115 16.43 0.72 7.38
N GLU A 116 15.71 0.44 6.31
CA GLU A 116 15.70 1.24 5.10
C GLU A 116 14.90 2.53 5.31
N LYS A 117 15.05 3.46 4.37
CA LYS A 117 14.24 4.68 4.38
C LYS A 117 12.76 4.31 4.26
N PRO A 118 11.88 4.71 5.21
CA PRO A 118 10.47 4.42 5.13
C PRO A 118 9.85 4.97 3.84
N PHE A 119 8.95 4.20 3.24
CA PHE A 119 8.21 4.61 2.05
C PHE A 119 6.73 4.26 2.16
N ALA A 120 5.94 4.90 1.30
CA ALA A 120 4.56 4.52 1.04
C ALA A 120 4.31 4.58 -0.46
N GLU A 121 3.90 3.45 -1.04
CA GLU A 121 3.53 3.34 -2.46
C GLU A 121 2.06 2.97 -2.58
N TRP A 122 1.35 3.68 -3.43
CA TRP A 122 -0.03 3.41 -3.76
C TRP A 122 -0.13 2.74 -5.13
N PHE A 123 -0.72 1.55 -5.16
CA PHE A 123 -0.98 0.79 -6.36
C PHE A 123 -2.47 0.62 -6.59
N ILE A 124 -2.86 0.67 -7.86
CA ILE A 124 -4.15 0.15 -8.32
C ILE A 124 -3.88 -1.09 -9.15
N PHE A 125 -4.37 -2.24 -8.70
CA PHE A 125 -4.31 -3.50 -9.44
C PHE A 125 -5.67 -3.84 -10.01
N GLU A 126 -5.67 -4.40 -11.22
CA GLU A 126 -6.87 -4.94 -11.86
C GLU A 126 -6.62 -6.36 -12.33
N ARG A 127 -7.60 -7.23 -12.11
CA ARG A 127 -7.56 -8.61 -12.54
C ARG A 127 -7.78 -8.69 -14.05
N THR A 128 -6.97 -9.49 -14.74
CA THR A 128 -7.06 -9.62 -16.20
C THR A 128 -8.17 -10.60 -16.59
N GLU A 129 -8.78 -10.37 -17.75
CA GLU A 129 -9.89 -11.18 -18.29
C GLU A 129 -9.57 -12.69 -18.37
N GLU A 130 -8.31 -13.06 -18.59
CA GLU A 130 -7.88 -14.47 -18.65
C GLU A 130 -8.11 -15.21 -17.32
N TYR A 131 -8.05 -14.50 -16.20
CA TYR A 131 -8.19 -15.09 -14.89
C TYR A 131 -9.56 -14.80 -14.27
N ASP A 132 -10.34 -13.88 -14.85
CA ASP A 132 -11.57 -13.31 -14.30
C ASP A 132 -12.81 -14.20 -14.28
#